data_AF-A0A1G2VIL4-F1
#
_entry.id   AF-A0A1G2VIL4-F1
#
_cell.length_a   1.000
_cell.length_b   1.000
_cell.length_c   1.000
_cell.angle_alpha   90.00
_cell.angle_beta   90.00
_cell.angle_gamma   90.00
#
_symmetry.space_group_name_H-M   'P 1'
#
loop_
_entity.id
_entity.type
_entity.pdbx_description
1 polymer ?
#
loop_
_entity_poly.entity_id
_entity_poly.type
_entity_poly.pdbx_seq_one_letter_code
_entity_poly.pdbx_strand_id
1 'polypeptide(L)' 'MTAQQLLEKLNKTRPRKIGKSPVVVLPLDDWHRVESLLEEYQMSRSHNYRQSIKDSRKQVKPGKVYKFNSKTGVFSKIR' A
#
# COMPACT_ATOMS: atom_id res chain seq x y z
N MET A 1 -3.26 12.44 11.86
CA MET A 1 -4.63 12.51 11.30
C MET A 1 -5.05 11.08 10.97
N THR A 2 -6.20 10.64 11.44
CA THR A 2 -6.71 9.27 11.20
C THR A 2 -7.37 9.15 9.82
N ALA A 3 -7.58 7.93 9.33
CA ALA A 3 -8.23 7.69 8.03
C ALA A 3 -9.64 8.31 7.95
N GLN A 4 -10.40 8.28 9.05
CA GLN A 4 -11.72 8.92 9.15
C GLN A 4 -11.64 10.45 9.00
N GLN A 5 -10.66 11.09 9.64
CA GLN A 5 -10.44 12.53 9.53
C GLN A 5 -10.06 12.95 8.11
N LEU A 6 -9.26 12.13 7.40
CA LEU A 6 -8.94 12.36 5.98
C LEU A 6 -10.20 12.28 5.12
N LEU A 7 -11.05 11.28 5.35
CA LEU A 7 -12.30 11.05 4.62
C LEU A 7 -13.28 12.22 4.76
N GLU A 8 -13.45 12.75 5.97
CA GLU A 8 -14.26 13.94 6.21
C GLU A 8 -13.72 15.18 5.48
N LYS A 9 -12.40 15.33 5.43
CA LYS A 9 -11.72 16.42 4.72
C LYS A 9 -11.95 16.31 3.21
N LEU A 10 -11.81 15.11 2.65
CA LEU A 10 -12.04 14.83 1.22
C LEU A 10 -13.51 15.07 0.85
N ASN A 11 -14.47 14.64 1.68
CA ASN A 11 -15.90 14.86 1.43
C ASN A 11 -16.29 16.34 1.42
N LYS A 12 -15.56 17.20 2.14
CA LYS A 12 -15.74 18.65 2.11
C LYS A 12 -15.12 19.31 0.88
N THR A 13 -14.20 18.61 0.21
CA THR A 13 -13.48 19.14 -0.95
C THR A 13 -14.38 19.05 -2.18
N ARG A 14 -14.87 20.20 -2.65
CA ARG A 14 -15.75 20.27 -3.82
C ARG A 14 -14.93 20.25 -5.11
N PRO A 15 -15.44 19.63 -6.20
CA PRO A 15 -14.84 19.75 -7.52
C PRO A 15 -14.75 21.23 -7.92
N ARG A 16 -13.58 21.62 -8.41
CA ARG A 16 -13.34 22.92 -9.04
C ARG A 16 -13.21 22.72 -10.54
N LYS A 17 -13.47 23.78 -11.31
CA LYS A 17 -13.26 23.74 -12.75
C LYS A 17 -11.94 24.44 -13.08
N ILE A 18 -10.97 23.71 -13.62
CA ILE A 18 -9.75 24.29 -14.20
C ILE A 18 -9.84 24.07 -15.72
N GLY A 19 -10.00 25.17 -16.46
CA GLY A 19 -10.31 25.12 -17.89
C GLY A 19 -11.69 24.48 -18.15
N LYS A 20 -11.72 23.40 -18.95
CA LYS A 20 -12.95 22.64 -19.25
C LYS A 20 -13.14 21.42 -18.34
N SER A 21 -12.15 21.06 -17.52
CA SER A 21 -12.16 19.81 -16.77
C SER A 21 -12.51 20.05 -15.29
N PRO A 22 -13.40 19.23 -14.71
CA PRO A 22 -13.58 19.19 -13.26
C PRO A 22 -12.34 18.54 -12.63
N VAL A 23 -11.81 19.17 -11.60
CA VAL A 23 -10.61 18.73 -10.87
C VAL A 23 -10.82 18.89 -9.37
N VAL A 24 -10.15 18.08 -8.57
CA VAL A 24 -10.13 18.20 -7.12
C VAL A 24 -8.73 18.64 -6.72
N VAL A 25 -8.62 19.72 -5.94
CA VAL A 25 -7.34 20.25 -5.46
C VAL A 25 -7.18 19.83 -4.01
N LEU A 26 -6.08 19.15 -3.72
CA LEU A 26 -5.76 18.63 -2.39
C LEU A 26 -4.39 19.15 -1.95
N PRO A 27 -4.15 19.39 -0.65
CA PRO A 27 -2.81 19.55 -0.12
C PRO A 27 -1.95 18.32 -0.43
N LEU A 28 -0.66 18.54 -0.71
CA LEU A 28 0.26 17.48 -1.12
C LEU A 28 0.36 16.35 -0.07
N ASP A 29 0.42 16.70 1.21
CA ASP A 29 0.47 15.74 2.30
C ASP A 29 -0.78 14.83 2.37
N ASP A 30 -1.95 15.39 2.05
CA ASP A 30 -3.19 14.63 2.01
C ASP A 30 -3.21 13.71 0.79
N TRP A 31 -2.66 14.14 -0.36
CA TRP A 31 -2.51 13.31 -1.55
C TRP A 31 -1.61 12.09 -1.31
N HIS A 32 -0.43 12.28 -0.71
CA HIS A 32 0.48 11.15 -0.43
C HIS A 32 -0.16 10.07 0.45
N ARG A 33 -1.03 10.45 1.39
CA ARG A 33 -1.78 9.47 2.19
C ARG A 33 -2.83 8.72 1.38
N VAL A 34 -3.54 9.40 0.48
CA VAL A 34 -4.49 8.76 -0.43
C VAL A 34 -3.77 7.78 -1.35
N GLU A 35 -2.61 8.16 -1.87
CA GLU A 35 -1.76 7.33 -2.72
C GLU A 35 -1.35 6.03 -2.03
N SER A 36 -0.84 6.08 -0.79
CA SER A 36 -0.49 4.88 -0.03
C SER A 36 -1.69 3.95 0.20
N LEU A 37 -2.87 4.52 0.50
CA LEU A 37 -4.11 3.74 0.69
C LEU A 37 -4.59 3.11 -0.62
N LEU A 38 -4.46 3.82 -1.75
CA LEU A 38 -4.78 3.29 -3.08
C LEU A 38 -3.86 2.14 -3.47
N GLU A 39 -2.56 2.27 -3.19
CA GLU A 39 -1.59 1.21 -3.44
C GLU A 39 -1.93 -0.04 -2.62
N GLU A 40 -2.20 0.11 -1.32
CA GLU A 40 -2.64 -1.00 -0.46
C GLU A 40 -3.96 -1.62 -0.96
N TYR A 41 -4.93 -0.79 -1.36
CA TYR A 41 -6.19 -1.27 -1.93
C TYR A 41 -5.96 -2.06 -3.22
N GLN A 42 -5.16 -1.55 -4.15
CA GLN A 42 -4.85 -2.21 -5.41
C GLN A 42 -4.08 -3.51 -5.19
N MET A 43 -3.08 -3.51 -4.29
CA MET A 43 -2.38 -4.71 -3.86
C MET A 43 -3.36 -5.71 -3.25
N SER A 44 -4.27 -5.27 -2.37
CA SER A 44 -5.27 -6.13 -1.75
C SER A 44 -6.21 -6.75 -2.77
N ARG A 45 -6.48 -6.11 -3.91
CA ARG A 45 -7.36 -6.63 -4.98
C ARG A 45 -6.61 -7.39 -6.07
N SER A 46 -5.29 -7.25 -6.15
CA SER A 46 -4.46 -7.99 -7.10
C SER A 46 -4.51 -9.48 -6.79
N HIS A 47 -5.05 -10.25 -7.72
CA HIS A 47 -5.07 -11.71 -7.64
C HIS A 47 -3.65 -12.26 -7.47
N ASN A 48 -2.69 -11.71 -8.21
CA ASN A 48 -1.28 -12.09 -8.15
C ASN A 48 -0.66 -11.80 -6.79
N TYR A 49 -0.99 -10.67 -6.16
CA TYR A 49 -0.48 -10.34 -4.83
C TYR A 49 -1.05 -11.28 -3.76
N ARG A 50 -2.37 -11.53 -3.78
CA ARG A 50 -3.01 -12.51 -2.87
C ARG A 50 -2.40 -13.91 -3.03
N GLN A 51 -2.17 -14.33 -4.27
CA GLN A 51 -1.58 -15.62 -4.58
C GLN A 51 -0.12 -15.69 -4.09
N SER A 52 0.67 -14.63 -4.30
CA SER A 52 2.04 -14.51 -3.79
C SER A 52 2.11 -14.59 -2.25
N ILE A 53 1.21 -13.91 -1.54
CA ILE A 53 1.12 -14.01 -0.07
C ILE A 53 0.74 -15.44 0.37
N LYS A 54 -0.22 -16.07 -0.31
CA LYS A 54 -0.64 -17.45 -0.04
C LYS A 54 0.52 -18.43 -0.23
N ASP A 55 1.27 -18.28 -1.31
CA ASP A 55 2.42 -19.15 -1.63
C ASP A 55 3.58 -18.90 -0.66
N SER A 56 3.84 -17.64 -0.30
CA SER A 56 4.82 -17.28 0.73
C SER A 56 4.47 -17.94 2.07
N ARG A 57 3.21 -17.86 2.52
CA ARG A 57 2.75 -18.53 3.76
C ARG A 57 2.90 -20.05 3.71
N LYS A 58 2.69 -20.67 2.54
CA LYS A 58 2.93 -22.11 2.34
C LYS A 58 4.41 -22.47 2.42
N GLN A 59 5.32 -21.59 2.04
CA GLN A 59 6.77 -21.80 2.15
C GLN A 59 7.29 -21.59 3.58
N VAL A 60 6.59 -20.81 4.40
CA VAL A 60 6.90 -20.61 5.82
C VAL A 60 6.74 -21.90 6.64
N LYS A 61 5.62 -22.61 6.49
CA LYS A 61 5.33 -23.85 7.24
C LYS A 61 6.41 -24.96 7.11
N PRO A 62 6.98 -25.25 5.93
CA PRO A 62 8.06 -26.22 5.77
C PRO A 62 9.47 -25.65 6.07
N GLY A 63 9.57 -24.43 6.62
CA GLY A 63 10.86 -23.82 6.95
C GLY A 63 11.72 -23.45 5.73
N LYS A 64 11.11 -23.18 4.57
CA LYS A 64 11.83 -22.76 3.35
C LYS A 64 12.20 -21.26 3.35
N VAL A 65 12.05 -20.59 4.48
CA VAL A 65 12.31 -19.16 4.62
C VAL A 65 13.75 -18.95 5.03
N TYR A 66 14.42 -18.05 4.34
CA TYR A 66 15.78 -17.64 4.66
C TYR A 66 15.76 -16.20 5.15
N LYS A 67 16.49 -15.94 6.22
CA LYS A 67 16.77 -14.60 6.71
C LYS A 67 18.01 -14.08 6.01
N PHE A 68 17.90 -12.93 5.37
CA PHE A 68 19.05 -12.22 4.85
C PHE A 68 19.81 -11.54 6.00
N ASN A 69 21.11 -11.79 6.10
CA ASN A 69 21.98 -11.05 7.01
C ASN A 69 22.61 -9.87 6.27
N SER A 70 22.16 -8.65 6.56
CA SER A 70 22.64 -7.44 5.90
C SER A 70 24.11 -7.10 6.18
N LYS A 71 24.72 -7.64 7.24
CA LYS A 71 26.13 -7.42 7.57
C LYS A 71 27.07 -8.35 6.82
N THR A 72 26.63 -9.57 6.54
CA THR A 72 27.47 -10.60 5.89
C THR A 72 27.07 -10.86 4.44
N GLY A 73 25.91 -10.36 4.00
CA GLY A 73 25.37 -10.59 2.66
C GLY A 73 24.86 -12.01 2.40
N VAL A 74 24.75 -12.85 3.45
CA VAL A 74 24.41 -14.27 3.32
C VAL A 74 22.98 -14.53 3.79
N PHE A 75 22.30 -15.42 3.08
CA PHE A 75 21.00 -15.97 3.48
C PHE A 75 21.18 -17.17 4.41
N SER A 76 20.60 -17.10 5.61
CA SER A 76 20.59 -18.19 6.58
C SER A 76 19.18 -18.73 6.80
N LYS A 77 19.01 -20.05 6.82
CA LYS A 77 17.70 -20.68 7.07
C LYS A 77 17.18 -20.29 8.45
N ILE A 78 15.92 -19.87 8.54
CA ILE A 78 15.26 -19.62 9.82
C ILE A 78 14.91 -20.99 10.41
N ARG A 79 15.46 -21.33 11.58
CA ARG A 79 15.11 -22.53 12.35
C ARG A 79 13.76 -22.36 13.04
#